data_AF-A0A0P6XU26-F1
#
_entry.id   AF-A0A0P6XU26-F1
#
_cell.length_a   1.000
_cell.length_b   1.000
_cell.length_c   1.000
_cell.angle_alpha   90.00
_cell.angle_beta   90.00
_cell.angle_gamma   90.00
#
_symmetry.space_group_name_H-M   'P 1'
#
loop_
_entity.id
_entity.type
_entity.pdbx_description
1 polymer ?
#
loop_
_entity_poly.entity_id
_entity_poly.type
_entity_poly.pdbx_seq_one_letter_code
_entity_poly.pdbx_strand_id
1 'polypeptide(L)'
;MRISISDFTSLFSILAVLVSIIALVVEIRRDRLALQVDLLLRLDDKLHSPEFKALRQVAAQKLLSNERPNYELEDLLELFSTIAFLYERKAIDADLAFVHFSYWLDRYWLCARNYVEEESRKYDPLSYKTLERVAQLFVEKELKSGYPPFSEEVLQNFLKEETHATVRGGIIRA
;
A
#
# COMPACT_ATOMS: atom_id res chain seq x y z
N MET A 1 -43.28 -8.77 -48.07
CA MET A 1 -42.68 -8.06 -46.92
C MET A 1 -41.40 -7.39 -47.42
N ARG A 2 -41.43 -6.09 -47.75
CA ARG A 2 -40.25 -5.34 -48.21
C ARG A 2 -39.59 -4.74 -46.98
N ILE A 3 -38.40 -5.22 -46.62
CA ILE A 3 -37.58 -4.58 -45.59
C ILE A 3 -37.10 -3.25 -46.20
N SER A 4 -37.37 -2.13 -45.53
CA SER A 4 -36.97 -0.81 -46.02
C SER A 4 -35.49 -0.57 -45.70
N ILE A 5 -34.78 0.17 -46.56
CA ILE A 5 -33.37 0.54 -46.35
C ILE A 5 -33.18 1.25 -44.99
N SER A 6 -34.21 1.98 -44.52
CA SER A 6 -34.27 2.64 -43.21
C SER A 6 -34.21 1.67 -42.01
N ASP A 7 -34.68 0.44 -42.19
CA ASP A 7 -34.74 -0.56 -41.12
C ASP A 7 -33.33 -1.17 -40.93
N PHE A 8 -32.61 -1.36 -42.03
CA PHE A 8 -31.21 -1.78 -42.00
C PHE A 8 -30.30 -0.72 -41.38
N THR A 9 -30.43 0.56 -41.77
CA THR A 9 -29.58 1.63 -41.20
C THR A 9 -29.79 1.79 -39.71
N SER A 10 -31.04 1.70 -39.24
CA SER A 10 -31.37 1.79 -37.82
C SER A 10 -30.75 0.65 -37.00
N LEU A 11 -30.78 -0.59 -37.52
CA LEU A 11 -30.13 -1.74 -36.89
C LEU A 11 -28.61 -1.56 -36.81
N PHE A 12 -27.97 -1.06 -37.88
CA PHE A 12 -26.54 -0.77 -37.88
C PHE A 12 -26.16 0.32 -36.87
N SER A 13 -26.95 1.39 -36.75
CA SER A 13 -26.70 2.44 -35.77
C SER A 13 -26.79 1.92 -34.34
N ILE A 14 -27.78 1.07 -34.03
CA ILE A 14 -27.91 0.46 -32.70
C ILE A 14 -26.70 -0.43 -32.39
N LEU A 15 -26.28 -1.27 -33.33
CA LEU A 15 -25.10 -2.11 -33.17
C LEU A 15 -23.82 -1.28 -32.96
N ALA A 16 -23.63 -0.22 -33.74
CA ALA A 16 -22.50 0.68 -33.59
C ALA A 16 -22.46 1.34 -32.20
N VAL A 17 -23.61 1.80 -31.69
CA VAL A 17 -23.72 2.38 -30.35
C VAL A 17 -23.37 1.35 -29.27
N LEU A 18 -23.88 0.12 -29.39
CA LEU A 18 -23.56 -0.95 -28.43
C LEU A 18 -22.07 -1.28 -28.41
N VAL A 19 -21.44 -1.41 -29.58
CA VAL A 19 -20.00 -1.65 -29.70
C VAL A 19 -19.20 -0.49 -29.08
N SER A 20 -19.58 0.76 -29.34
CA SER A 20 -18.94 1.94 -28.74
C SER A 20 -19.07 1.97 -27.22
N ILE A 21 -20.23 1.61 -26.66
CA ILE A 21 -20.41 1.52 -25.20
C ILE A 21 -19.50 0.43 -24.61
N ILE A 22 -19.42 -0.74 -25.25
CA ILE A 22 -18.55 -1.83 -24.79
C ILE A 22 -17.09 -1.40 -24.85
N ALA A 23 -16.66 -0.77 -25.96
CA ALA A 23 -15.31 -0.27 -26.12
C ALA A 23 -14.96 0.75 -25.01
N LEU A 24 -15.85 1.71 -24.74
CA LEU A 24 -15.67 2.71 -23.69
C LEU A 24 -15.55 2.07 -22.29
N VAL A 25 -16.39 1.07 -21.98
CA VAL A 25 -16.30 0.35 -20.70
C VAL A 25 -14.97 -0.40 -20.57
N VAL A 26 -14.49 -1.01 -21.66
CA VAL A 26 -13.18 -1.69 -21.68
C VAL A 26 -12.04 -0.69 -21.50
N GLU A 27 -12.11 0.47 -22.15
CA GLU A 27 -11.14 1.56 -22.05
C GLU A 27 -11.05 2.09 -20.62
N ILE A 28 -12.18 2.45 -20.00
CA ILE A 28 -12.23 2.91 -18.60
C ILE A 28 -11.63 1.88 -17.64
N ARG A 29 -11.85 0.58 -17.88
CA ARG A 29 -11.25 -0.48 -17.06
C ARG A 29 -9.75 -0.57 -17.23
N ARG A 30 -9.24 -0.43 -18.47
CA ARG A 30 -7.80 -0.43 -18.77
C ARG A 30 -7.11 0.80 -18.16
N ASP A 31 -7.70 1.97 -18.30
CA ASP A 31 -7.16 3.21 -17.75
C ASP A 31 -7.10 3.16 -16.22
N ARG A 32 -8.15 2.63 -15.59
CA ARG A 32 -8.15 2.42 -14.15
C ARG A 32 -7.04 1.47 -13.71
N LEU A 33 -6.84 0.36 -14.41
CA LEU A 33 -5.76 -0.58 -14.09
C LEU A 33 -4.38 0.07 -14.27
N ALA A 34 -4.18 0.80 -15.37
CA ALA A 34 -2.94 1.52 -15.64
C ALA A 34 -2.63 2.54 -14.53
N LEU A 35 -3.64 3.30 -14.10
CA LEU A 35 -3.50 4.26 -12.99
C LEU A 35 -3.18 3.59 -11.66
N GLN A 36 -3.83 2.46 -11.34
CA GLN A 36 -3.56 1.70 -10.11
C GLN A 36 -2.11 1.18 -10.07
N VAL A 37 -1.62 0.68 -11.20
CA VAL A 37 -0.23 0.19 -11.34
C VAL A 37 0.77 1.34 -11.27
N ASP A 38 0.55 2.45 -11.99
CA ASP A 38 1.42 3.64 -11.92
C ASP A 38 1.51 4.19 -10.50
N LEU A 39 0.37 4.28 -9.80
CA LEU A 39 0.34 4.74 -8.41
C LEU A 39 1.10 3.80 -7.47
N LEU A 40 0.93 2.49 -7.64
CA LEU A 40 1.67 1.47 -6.88
C LEU A 40 3.18 1.63 -7.09
N LEU A 41 3.63 1.73 -8.35
CA LEU A 41 5.04 1.86 -8.69
C LEU A 41 5.64 3.15 -8.14
N ARG A 42 4.92 4.28 -8.17
CA ARG A 42 5.40 5.54 -7.57
C ARG A 42 5.56 5.46 -6.06
N LEU A 43 4.65 4.77 -5.37
CA LEU A 43 4.76 4.54 -3.93
C LEU A 43 5.93 3.62 -3.60
N ASP A 44 6.13 2.57 -4.39
CA ASP A 44 7.25 1.65 -4.29
C ASP A 44 8.59 2.38 -4.54
N ASP A 45 8.69 3.16 -5.60
CA ASP A 45 9.85 3.99 -5.91
C ASP A 45 10.15 4.99 -4.79
N LYS A 46 9.11 5.64 -4.25
CA LYS A 46 9.26 6.58 -3.12
C LYS A 46 9.80 5.85 -1.89
N LEU A 47 9.23 4.70 -1.54
CA LEU A 47 9.69 3.88 -0.42
C LEU A 47 11.14 3.40 -0.64
N HIS A 48 11.52 3.03 -1.86
CA HIS A 48 12.86 2.55 -2.18
C HIS A 48 13.86 3.65 -2.55
N SER A 49 13.44 4.92 -2.48
CA SER A 49 14.31 6.06 -2.75
C SER A 49 15.48 6.14 -1.75
N PRO A 50 16.63 6.70 -2.13
CA PRO A 50 17.76 6.91 -1.21
C PRO A 50 17.37 7.70 0.04
N GLU A 51 16.48 8.70 -0.13
CA GLU A 51 15.95 9.53 0.94
C GLU A 51 15.13 8.70 1.95
N PHE A 52 14.16 7.92 1.48
CA PHE A 52 13.36 7.08 2.38
C PHE A 52 14.15 5.94 3.01
N LYS A 53 15.17 5.42 2.32
CA LYS A 53 16.11 4.47 2.92
C LYS A 53 16.86 5.09 4.09
N ALA A 54 17.34 6.32 3.95
CA ALA A 54 17.98 7.04 5.05
C ALA A 54 17.02 7.33 6.21
N LEU A 55 15.78 7.74 5.91
CA LEU A 55 14.74 7.92 6.93
C LEU A 55 14.49 6.63 7.71
N ARG A 56 14.34 5.50 7.02
CA ARG A 56 14.14 4.19 7.65
C ARG A 56 15.29 3.76 8.54
N GLN A 57 16.54 3.96 8.09
CA GLN A 57 17.74 3.67 8.89
C GLN A 57 17.73 4.45 10.21
N VAL A 58 17.49 5.77 10.13
CA VAL A 58 17.49 6.64 11.31
C VAL A 58 16.32 6.32 12.22
N ALA A 59 15.12 6.13 11.66
CA ALA A 59 13.93 5.75 12.41
C ALA A 59 14.15 4.42 13.15
N ALA A 60 14.74 3.42 12.50
CA ALA A 60 15.05 2.12 13.10
C ALA A 60 16.10 2.25 14.22
N GLN A 61 17.15 3.04 14.02
CA GLN A 61 18.18 3.29 15.03
C GLN A 61 17.59 3.94 16.28
N LYS A 62 16.73 4.94 16.10
CA LYS A 62 16.05 5.65 17.20
C LYS A 62 15.03 4.74 17.90
N LEU A 63 14.29 3.92 17.17
CA LEU A 63 13.39 2.91 17.74
C LEU A 63 14.15 1.89 18.61
N LEU A 64 15.28 1.36 18.13
CA LEU A 64 16.13 0.44 18.90
C LEU A 64 16.68 1.08 20.18
N SER A 65 17.02 2.36 20.11
CA SER A 65 17.60 3.10 21.23
C SER A 65 16.53 3.73 22.14
N ASN A 66 15.25 3.58 21.79
CA ASN A 66 14.10 4.24 22.41
C ASN A 66 14.28 5.78 22.52
N GLU A 67 14.88 6.39 21.49
CA GLU A 67 15.27 7.80 21.44
C GLU A 67 14.14 8.71 20.93
N ARG A 68 14.08 9.95 21.44
CA ARG A 68 13.15 11.01 21.00
C ARG A 68 13.83 12.37 20.85
N PRO A 69 13.33 13.25 19.94
CA PRO A 69 12.22 13.04 19.00
C PRO A 69 12.60 12.14 17.81
N ASN A 70 11.60 11.56 17.15
CA ASN A 70 11.77 10.64 16.03
C ASN A 70 10.93 11.08 14.82
N TYR A 71 11.29 12.24 14.25
CA TYR A 71 10.62 12.81 13.07
C TYR A 71 10.72 11.89 11.84
N GLU A 72 11.80 11.13 11.74
CA GLU A 72 12.02 10.18 10.65
C GLU A 72 11.00 9.03 10.71
N LEU A 73 10.58 8.64 11.92
CA LEU A 73 9.47 7.72 12.11
C LEU A 73 8.13 8.36 11.75
N GLU A 74 7.91 9.64 12.08
CA GLU A 74 6.68 10.36 11.71
C GLU A 74 6.50 10.38 10.19
N ASP A 75 7.53 10.82 9.44
CA ASP A 75 7.51 10.88 7.97
C ASP A 75 7.28 9.50 7.35
N LEU A 76 7.86 8.46 7.95
CA LEU A 76 7.67 7.08 7.52
C LEU A 76 6.24 6.60 7.75
N LEU A 77 5.68 6.87 8.93
CA LEU A 77 4.30 6.54 9.25
C LEU A 77 3.30 7.36 8.41
N GLU A 78 3.64 8.57 7.99
CA GLU A 78 2.83 9.37 7.07
C GLU A 78 2.77 8.74 5.67
N LEU A 79 3.90 8.26 5.15
CA LEU A 79 3.90 7.49 3.89
C LEU A 79 3.03 6.23 4.03
N PHE A 80 3.19 5.46 5.11
CA PHE A 80 2.37 4.27 5.33
C PHE A 80 0.89 4.59 5.53
N SER A 81 0.57 5.72 6.16
CA SER A 81 -0.82 6.20 6.28
C SER A 81 -1.41 6.55 4.91
N THR A 82 -0.61 7.13 4.02
CA THR A 82 -1.01 7.39 2.62
C THR A 82 -1.29 6.07 1.88
N ILE A 83 -0.40 5.08 2.02
CA ILE A 83 -0.57 3.74 1.42
C ILE A 83 -1.84 3.08 1.96
N ALA A 84 -2.04 3.10 3.27
CA ALA A 84 -3.22 2.54 3.93
C ALA A 84 -4.52 3.21 3.47
N PHE A 85 -4.52 4.53 3.33
CA PHE A 85 -5.68 5.27 2.82
C PHE A 85 -6.01 4.87 1.38
N LEU A 86 -5.01 4.78 0.50
CA LEU A 86 -5.19 4.39 -0.89
C LEU A 86 -5.67 2.93 -1.02
N TYR A 87 -5.17 2.06 -0.15
CA TYR A 87 -5.64 0.68 -0.03
C TYR A 87 -7.12 0.62 0.34
N GLU A 88 -7.57 1.30 1.40
CA GLU A 88 -8.98 1.32 1.81
C GLU A 88 -9.91 1.87 0.73
N ARG A 89 -9.43 2.85 -0.03
CA ARG A 89 -10.17 3.46 -1.15
C ARG A 89 -10.18 2.61 -2.42
N LYS A 90 -9.54 1.44 -2.43
CA LYS A 90 -9.37 0.59 -3.63
C LYS A 90 -8.71 1.36 -4.79
N ALA A 91 -7.87 2.34 -4.45
CA ALA A 91 -7.08 3.13 -5.37
C ALA A 91 -5.78 2.42 -5.76
N ILE A 92 -5.38 1.41 -5.01
CA ILE A 92 -4.39 0.40 -5.38
C ILE A 92 -5.01 -0.98 -5.23
N ASP A 93 -4.51 -1.94 -6.00
CA ASP A 93 -4.93 -3.35 -5.88
C ASP A 93 -4.49 -3.92 -4.51
N ALA A 94 -5.37 -4.69 -3.88
CA ALA A 94 -5.18 -5.15 -2.51
C ALA A 94 -4.08 -6.22 -2.39
N ASP A 95 -3.95 -7.09 -3.40
CA ASP A 95 -2.94 -8.13 -3.39
C ASP A 95 -1.57 -7.55 -3.71
N LEU A 96 -1.51 -6.65 -4.70
CA LEU A 96 -0.27 -5.94 -5.02
C LEU A 96 0.21 -5.07 -3.84
N ALA A 97 -0.68 -4.31 -3.20
CA ALA A 97 -0.31 -3.52 -2.03
C ALA A 97 0.24 -4.39 -0.89
N PHE A 98 -0.37 -5.55 -0.65
CA PHE A 98 0.14 -6.50 0.34
C PHE A 98 1.52 -7.03 -0.04
N VAL A 99 1.72 -7.48 -1.28
CA VAL A 99 3.01 -8.03 -1.73
C VAL A 99 4.13 -6.99 -1.65
N HIS A 100 3.85 -5.74 -2.02
CA HIS A 100 4.86 -4.68 -2.08
C HIS A 100 5.15 -4.05 -0.72
N PHE A 101 4.13 -3.83 0.12
CA PHE A 101 4.29 -2.97 1.30
C PHE A 101 4.19 -3.70 2.63
N SER A 102 3.65 -4.94 2.68
CA SER A 102 3.44 -5.65 3.95
C SER A 102 4.70 -5.69 4.77
N TYR A 103 5.82 -6.12 4.19
CA TYR A 103 7.09 -6.32 4.90
C TYR A 103 7.49 -5.14 5.79
N TRP A 104 7.42 -3.91 5.28
CA TRP A 104 7.78 -2.73 6.05
C TRP A 104 6.62 -2.20 6.88
N LEU A 105 5.41 -2.13 6.30
CA LEU A 105 4.28 -1.44 6.91
C LEU A 105 3.85 -2.10 8.23
N ASP A 106 3.72 -3.43 8.27
CA ASP A 106 3.28 -4.13 9.47
C ASP A 106 4.32 -4.08 10.60
N ARG A 107 5.60 -4.29 10.29
CA ARG A 107 6.70 -4.30 11.25
C ARG A 107 6.96 -2.92 11.82
N TYR A 108 7.00 -1.87 11.00
CA TYR A 108 7.13 -0.50 11.51
C TYR A 108 5.93 -0.10 12.34
N TRP A 109 4.71 -0.46 11.93
CA TRP A 109 3.52 -0.23 12.75
C TRP A 109 3.65 -0.87 14.14
N LEU A 110 4.03 -2.15 14.18
CA LEU A 110 4.20 -2.89 15.44
C LEU A 110 5.29 -2.28 16.32
N CYS A 111 6.45 -1.94 15.75
CA CYS A 111 7.55 -1.28 16.48
C CYS A 111 7.19 0.13 16.97
N ALA A 112 6.35 0.86 16.22
CA ALA A 112 5.99 2.24 16.52
C ALA A 112 4.81 2.41 17.47
N ARG A 113 4.16 1.32 17.91
CA ARG A 113 2.92 1.39 18.71
C ARG A 113 3.01 2.31 19.92
N ASN A 114 4.09 2.21 20.69
CA ASN A 114 4.30 3.04 21.88
C ASN A 114 4.40 4.53 21.52
N TYR A 115 5.11 4.83 20.42
CA TYR A 115 5.23 6.19 19.90
C TYR A 115 3.87 6.72 19.46
N VAL A 116 3.13 5.95 18.65
CA VAL A 116 1.80 6.31 18.14
C VAL A 116 0.79 6.52 19.26
N GLU A 117 0.74 5.62 20.25
CA GLU A 117 -0.18 5.72 21.39
C GLU A 117 0.06 7.00 22.21
N GLU A 118 1.29 7.49 22.28
CA GLU A 118 1.60 8.75 22.95
C GLU A 118 1.25 9.97 22.11
N GLU A 119 1.57 9.97 20.82
CA GLU A 119 1.25 11.08 19.92
C GLU A 119 -0.26 11.23 19.71
N SER A 120 -0.98 10.12 19.53
CA SER A 120 -2.45 10.12 19.44
C SER A 120 -3.14 10.60 20.71
N ARG A 121 -2.50 10.42 21.88
CA ARG A 121 -3.01 11.00 23.15
C ARG A 121 -2.81 12.52 23.23
N LYS A 122 -1.77 13.05 22.60
CA LYS A 122 -1.41 14.47 22.66
C LYS A 122 -2.14 15.31 21.62
N TYR A 123 -2.25 14.81 20.39
CA TYR A 123 -2.62 15.63 19.23
C TYR A 123 -3.95 15.21 18.61
N ASP A 124 -4.04 13.97 18.10
CA ASP A 124 -5.24 13.47 17.43
C ASP A 124 -5.41 11.94 17.63
N PRO A 125 -6.48 11.50 18.32
CA PRO A 125 -6.78 10.07 18.50
C PRO A 125 -7.03 9.29 17.20
N LEU A 126 -7.32 9.99 16.09
CA LEU A 126 -7.71 9.38 14.81
C LEU A 126 -6.58 9.35 13.78
N SER A 127 -5.47 10.04 14.02
CA SER A 127 -4.40 10.26 13.01
C SER A 127 -3.91 8.99 12.34
N TYR A 128 -3.71 7.91 13.10
CA TYR A 128 -3.17 6.65 12.60
C TYR A 128 -4.20 5.51 12.49
N LYS A 129 -5.51 5.78 12.65
CA LYS A 129 -6.52 4.72 12.71
C LYS A 129 -6.68 3.92 11.41
N THR A 130 -6.50 4.58 10.27
CA THR A 130 -6.52 3.91 8.96
C THR A 130 -5.30 3.01 8.80
N LEU A 131 -4.12 3.50 9.19
CA LEU A 131 -2.88 2.72 9.17
C LEU A 131 -2.98 1.50 10.08
N GLU A 132 -3.45 1.67 11.32
CA GLU A 132 -3.67 0.59 12.29
C GLU A 132 -4.50 -0.55 11.68
N ARG A 133 -5.62 -0.20 11.04
CA ARG A 133 -6.54 -1.18 10.46
C ARG A 133 -5.89 -1.94 9.31
N VAL A 134 -5.18 -1.25 8.41
CA VAL A 134 -4.51 -1.89 7.27
C VAL A 134 -3.34 -2.76 7.74
N ALA A 135 -2.56 -2.30 8.71
CA ALA A 135 -1.49 -3.10 9.31
C ALA A 135 -2.04 -4.39 9.93
N GLN A 136 -3.14 -4.32 10.69
CA GLN A 136 -3.81 -5.50 11.24
C GLN A 136 -4.29 -6.46 10.15
N LEU A 137 -4.89 -5.95 9.07
CA LEU A 137 -5.31 -6.78 7.93
C LEU A 137 -4.12 -7.48 7.26
N PHE A 138 -2.97 -6.81 7.14
CA PHE A 138 -1.76 -7.40 6.58
C PHE A 138 -1.20 -8.49 7.49
N VAL A 139 -1.11 -8.24 8.80
CA VAL A 139 -0.72 -9.25 9.80
C VAL A 139 -1.65 -10.47 9.74
N GLU A 140 -2.96 -10.26 9.72
CA GLU A 140 -3.93 -11.35 9.60
C GLU A 140 -3.76 -12.16 8.32
N LYS A 141 -3.44 -11.50 7.21
CA LYS A 141 -3.19 -12.16 5.93
C LYS A 141 -1.90 -12.99 5.96
N GLU A 142 -0.84 -12.52 6.62
CA GLU A 142 0.37 -13.31 6.85
C GLU A 142 0.08 -14.55 7.71
N LEU A 143 -0.67 -14.39 8.81
CA LEU A 143 -1.07 -15.51 9.67
C LEU A 143 -1.90 -16.57 8.90
N LYS A 144 -2.87 -16.12 8.10
CA LYS A 144 -3.69 -17.01 7.24
C LYS A 144 -2.85 -17.71 6.18
N SER A 145 -1.72 -17.13 5.79
CA SER A 145 -0.78 -17.73 4.83
C SER A 145 0.22 -18.68 5.48
N GLY A 146 0.12 -18.93 6.79
CA GLY A 146 0.95 -19.88 7.52
C GLY A 146 2.21 -19.29 8.14
N TYR A 147 2.40 -17.97 8.10
CA TYR A 147 3.51 -17.32 8.78
C TYR A 147 3.26 -17.25 10.30
N PRO A 148 4.30 -17.41 11.14
CA PRO A 148 4.15 -17.27 12.57
C PRO A 148 3.85 -15.80 12.95
N PRO A 149 3.18 -15.55 14.09
CA PRO A 149 3.06 -14.20 14.64
C PRO A 149 4.42 -13.54 14.86
N PHE A 150 4.47 -12.22 14.72
CA PHE A 150 5.67 -11.44 15.00
C PHE A 150 6.05 -11.55 16.48
N SER A 151 7.18 -12.20 16.76
CA SER A 151 7.81 -12.15 18.07
C SER A 151 8.60 -10.85 18.23
N GLU A 152 8.84 -10.45 19.49
CA GLU A 152 9.72 -9.31 19.79
C GLU A 152 11.09 -9.48 19.14
N GLU A 153 11.65 -10.70 19.16
CA GLU A 153 12.94 -11.00 18.52
C GLU A 153 12.92 -10.72 17.01
N VAL A 154 11.84 -11.08 16.31
CA VAL A 154 11.69 -10.80 14.87
C VAL A 154 11.64 -9.30 14.61
N LEU A 155 10.91 -8.54 15.42
CA LEU A 155 10.80 -7.09 15.30
C LEU A 155 12.14 -6.39 15.60
N GLN A 156 12.87 -6.84 16.63
CA GLN A 156 14.20 -6.35 16.94
C GLN A 156 15.21 -6.65 15.83
N ASN A 157 15.16 -7.84 15.24
CA ASN A 157 16.02 -8.20 14.11
C ASN A 157 15.69 -7.37 12.87
N PHE A 158 14.40 -7.15 12.58
CA PHE A 158 13.98 -6.25 11.51
C PHE A 158 14.57 -4.84 11.66
N LEU A 159 14.47 -4.24 12.85
CA LEU A 159 15.04 -2.91 13.08
C LEU A 159 16.57 -2.92 12.90
N LYS A 160 17.27 -3.94 13.40
CA LYS A 160 18.71 -4.09 13.19
C LYS A 160 19.08 -4.21 11.71
N GLU A 161 18.33 -4.98 10.93
CA GLU A 161 18.54 -5.09 9.48
C GLU A 161 18.35 -3.74 8.77
N GLU A 162 17.31 -2.98 9.15
CA GLU A 162 17.06 -1.65 8.60
C GLU A 162 18.19 -0.65 8.98
N THR A 163 18.81 -0.75 10.16
CA THR A 163 19.95 0.14 10.51
C THR A 163 21.18 -0.06 9.61
N HIS A 164 21.42 -1.29 9.15
CA HIS A 164 22.60 -1.63 8.35
C HIS A 164 22.37 -1.53 6.83
N ALA A 165 21.15 -1.14 6.39
CA ALA A 165 20.72 -1.11 4.99
C ALA A 165 21.26 -2.29 4.17
N THR A 166 21.09 -3.51 4.67
CA THR A 166 21.31 -4.68 3.83
C THR A 166 20.12 -4.76 2.88
N VAL A 167 20.37 -4.46 1.59
CA VAL A 167 19.39 -4.58 0.51
C VAL A 167 18.96 -6.05 0.42
N ARG A 168 17.90 -6.43 1.13
CA ARG A 168 17.03 -7.50 0.65
C ARG A 168 15.97 -6.84 -0.20
N GLY A 169 16.31 -6.66 -1.47
CA GLY A 169 15.30 -6.49 -2.50
C GLY A 169 14.26 -7.60 -2.32
N GLY A 170 12.99 -7.21 -2.33
CA GLY A 170 11.90 -8.17 -2.40
C GLY A 170 12.18 -9.20 -3.49
N ILE A 171 11.72 -10.43 -3.25
CA ILE A 171 11.97 -11.67 -4.00
C ILE A 171 13.22 -12.42 -3.52
N ILE A 172 13.11 -13.10 -2.37
CA ILE A 172 13.03 -14.58 -2.34
C ILE A 172 12.06 -14.95 -1.22
N ARG A 173 10.77 -15.10 -1.55
CA ARG A 173 9.85 -15.92 -0.73
C ARG A 173 9.72 -17.24 -1.50
N ALA A 174 10.42 -18.27 -1.02
CA ALA A 174 10.40 -19.62 -1.57
C ALA A 174 9.02 -20.27 -1.38
#